data_AF-A0A0G1PLL8-F1
#
_entry.id   AF-A0A0G1PLL8-F1
#
_cell.length_a   1.000
_cell.length_b   1.000
_cell.length_c   1.000
_cell.angle_alpha   90.00
_cell.angle_beta   90.00
_cell.angle_gamma   90.00
#
_symmetry.space_group_name_H-M   'P 1'
#
loop_
_entity.id
_entity.type
_entity.pdbx_description
1 polymer ?
#
loop_
_entity_poly.entity_id
_entity_poly.type
_entity_poly.pdbx_seq_one_letter_code
_entity_poly.pdbx_strand_id
1 'polypeptide(L)' 'MDLFWSKVMPACVASYSWGGEFAAEMSEEKWQKGLKSKVQAMDDGEFDLFLASVVMTSAKEQLMGVELTEKINFFRSLRK' A
#
# COMPACT_ATOMS: atom_id res chain seq x y z
N MET A 1 -10.57 -10.03 5.13
CA MET A 1 -9.46 -9.35 4.44
C MET A 1 -8.28 -9.32 5.41
N ASP A 2 -7.03 -9.42 4.93
CA ASP A 2 -5.87 -9.48 5.82
C ASP A 2 -5.64 -8.16 6.60
N LEU A 3 -4.75 -8.21 7.61
CA LEU A 3 -4.40 -7.04 8.44
C LEU A 3 -3.79 -5.91 7.60
N PHE A 4 -3.07 -6.27 6.54
CA PHE A 4 -2.40 -5.33 5.65
C PHE A 4 -3.40 -4.40 4.96
N TRP A 5 -4.42 -4.95 4.31
CA TRP A 5 -5.42 -4.18 3.58
C TRP A 5 -6.46 -3.50 4.48
N SER A 6 -6.75 -4.08 5.65
CA SER A 6 -7.75 -3.53 6.57
C SER A 6 -7.22 -2.44 7.49
N LYS A 7 -5.90 -2.38 7.74
CA LYS A 7 -5.32 -1.42 8.70
C LYS A 7 -4.09 -0.68 8.16
N VAL A 8 -3.10 -1.39 7.62
CA VAL A 8 -1.84 -0.78 7.15
C VAL A 8 -2.07 0.14 5.96
N MET A 9 -2.74 -0.36 4.92
CA MET A 9 -2.95 0.39 3.69
C MET A 9 -3.80 1.64 3.87
N PRO A 10 -4.95 1.62 4.58
CA PRO A 10 -5.69 2.83 4.92
C PRO A 10 -4.82 3.89 5.58
N ALA A 11 -3.97 3.51 6.54
CA ALA A 11 -3.07 4.44 7.21
C ALA A 11 -2.01 5.02 6.28
N CYS A 12 -1.50 4.22 5.33
CA CYS A 12 -0.49 4.67 4.37
C CYS A 12 -1.06 5.63 3.32
N VAL A 13 -2.31 5.43 2.89
CA VAL A 13 -2.93 6.26 1.85
C VAL A 13 -3.62 7.51 2.41
N ALA A 14 -3.88 7.57 3.72
CA ALA A 14 -4.59 8.67 4.35
C ALA A 14 -3.94 10.06 4.17
N SER A 15 -2.63 10.11 3.93
CA SER A 15 -1.90 11.36 3.66
C SER A 15 -2.03 11.84 2.21
N TYR A 16 -2.55 11.00 1.30
CA TYR A 16 -2.71 11.34 -0.11
C TYR A 16 -4.09 11.94 -0.36
N SER A 17 -4.18 12.90 -1.28
CA SER A 17 -5.44 13.56 -1.65
C SER A 17 -6.50 12.59 -2.18
N TRP A 18 -6.06 11.48 -2.78
CA TRP A 18 -6.91 10.40 -3.28
C TRP A 18 -7.17 9.29 -2.25
N GLY A 19 -6.57 9.36 -1.06
CA GLY A 19 -6.68 8.32 -0.03
C GLY A 19 -8.11 8.02 0.41
N GLY A 20 -8.99 9.03 0.35
CA GLY A 20 -10.42 8.88 0.66
C GLY A 20 -11.20 7.98 -0.29
N GLU A 21 -10.63 7.62 -1.45
CA GLU A 21 -11.21 6.61 -2.36
C GLU A 21 -11.15 5.20 -1.78
N PHE A 22 -10.39 4.99 -0.71
CA PHE A 22 -10.13 3.68 -0.13
C PHE A 22 -10.67 3.53 1.28
N ALA A 23 -11.48 2.48 1.50
CA ALA A 23 -12.05 2.14 2.81
C ALA A 23 -11.54 0.77 3.29
N ALA A 24 -11.45 0.62 4.61
CA ALA A 24 -10.98 -0.61 5.27
C ALA A 24 -11.86 -1.85 4.99
N GLU A 25 -13.08 -1.65 4.52
CA GLU A 25 -14.05 -2.71 4.20
C GLU A 25 -14.05 -3.11 2.72
N MET A 26 -13.29 -2.39 1.87
CA MET A 26 -13.18 -2.71 0.44
C MET A 26 -12.50 -4.06 0.24
N SER A 27 -12.82 -4.77 -0.85
CA SER A 27 -12.10 -6.00 -1.18
C SER A 27 -10.66 -5.73 -1.60
N GLU A 28 -9.79 -6.71 -1.41
CA GLU A 28 -8.38 -6.66 -1.85
C GLU A 28 -8.26 -6.37 -3.35
N GLU A 29 -9.10 -6.97 -4.20
CA GLU A 29 -9.10 -6.69 -5.65
C GLU A 29 -9.37 -5.22 -5.97
N LYS A 30 -10.31 -4.58 -5.25
CA LYS A 30 -10.61 -3.15 -5.44
C LYS A 30 -9.44 -2.29 -5.00
N TRP A 31 -8.80 -2.65 -3.89
CA TRP A 31 -7.56 -2.02 -3.43
C TRP A 31 -6.46 -2.10 -4.48
N GLN A 32 -6.13 -3.31 -4.93
CA GLN A 32 -5.06 -3.53 -5.92
C GLN A 32 -5.33 -2.78 -7.23
N LYS A 33 -6.57 -2.81 -7.73
CA LYS A 33 -6.97 -2.10 -8.95
C LYS A 33 -6.88 -0.58 -8.80
N GLY A 34 -7.34 -0.04 -7.67
CA GLY A 34 -7.27 1.40 -7.39
C GLY A 34 -5.84 1.90 -7.23
N LEU A 35 -5.00 1.14 -6.52
CA LEU A 35 -3.61 1.50 -6.25
C LEU A 35 -2.74 1.47 -7.50
N LYS A 36 -3.03 0.58 -8.47
CA LYS A 36 -2.23 0.45 -9.69
C LYS A 36 -2.05 1.80 -10.40
N SER A 37 -3.14 2.52 -10.69
CA SER A 37 -3.06 3.80 -11.40
C SER A 37 -2.38 4.89 -10.58
N LYS A 38 -2.55 4.89 -9.26
CA LYS A 38 -1.91 5.85 -8.35
C LYS A 38 -0.39 5.61 -8.29
N VAL A 39 0.03 4.37 -8.08
CA VAL A 39 1.45 3.97 -8.03
C VAL A 39 2.16 4.22 -9.35
N GLN A 40 1.50 3.97 -10.48
CA GLN A 40 2.07 4.25 -11.82
C GLN A 40 2.23 5.75 -12.09
N ALA A 41 1.39 6.60 -11.47
CA ALA A 41 1.44 8.05 -11.63
C ALA A 41 2.47 8.75 -10.73
N MET A 42 2.94 8.09 -9.67
CA MET A 42 3.98 8.64 -8.78
C MET A 42 5.28 8.87 -9.56
N ASP A 43 6.15 9.75 -9.09
CA ASP A 43 7.56 9.75 -9.49
C ASP A 43 8.39 8.80 -8.59
N ASP A 44 9.64 8.54 -8.96
CA ASP A 44 10.47 7.56 -8.24
C ASP A 44 10.66 7.94 -6.76
N GLY A 45 10.82 9.23 -6.45
CA GLY A 45 10.97 9.71 -5.08
C GLY A 45 9.69 9.56 -4.27
N GLU A 46 8.54 9.90 -4.84
CA GLU A 46 7.22 9.72 -4.23
C GLU A 46 6.95 8.23 -3.97
N PHE A 47 7.30 7.36 -4.92
CA PHE A 47 7.13 5.92 -4.77
C PHE A 47 8.02 5.32 -3.67
N ASP A 48 9.27 5.78 -3.57
CA ASP A 48 10.17 5.35 -2.49
C ASP A 48 9.65 5.79 -1.11
N LEU A 49 9.12 7.01 -0.99
CA LEU A 49 8.47 7.49 0.24
C LEU A 49 7.21 6.70 0.57
N PHE A 50 6.40 6.37 -0.44
CA PHE A 50 5.23 5.51 -0.29
C PHE A 50 5.62 4.12 0.25
N LEU A 51 6.61 3.46 -0.37
CA LEU A 51 7.11 2.16 0.07
C LEU A 51 7.69 2.23 1.49
N ALA A 52 8.43 3.29 1.82
CA ALA A 52 8.96 3.48 3.17
C ALA A 52 7.82 3.57 4.20
N SER A 53 6.74 4.29 3.90
CA SER A 53 5.56 4.37 4.76
C SER A 53 4.90 3.00 4.95
N VAL A 54 4.78 2.20 3.88
CA VAL A 54 4.26 0.83 3.94
C VAL A 54 5.11 -0.03 4.87
N VAL A 55 6.43 -0.03 4.70
CA VAL A 55 7.37 -0.79 5.54
C VAL A 55 7.26 -0.37 7.01
N MET A 56 7.29 0.92 7.30
CA MET A 56 7.23 1.43 8.67
C MET A 56 5.90 1.11 9.35
N THR A 57 4.79 1.19 8.61
CA THR A 57 3.45 0.93 9.16
C THR A 57 3.22 -0.57 9.35
N SER A 58 3.64 -1.41 8.39
CA SER A 58 3.64 -2.87 8.55
C SER A 58 4.45 -3.33 9.74
N ALA A 59 5.65 -2.76 9.95
CA ALA A 59 6.51 -3.11 11.09
C ALA A 59 5.84 -2.78 12.44
N LYS A 60 5.14 -1.65 12.55
CA LYS A 60 4.36 -1.30 13.75
C LYS A 60 3.25 -2.32 14.04
N GLU A 61 2.67 -2.88 13.00
CA GLU A 61 1.64 -3.93 13.07
C GLU A 61 2.23 -5.35 13.12
N GLN A 62 3.55 -5.49 13.32
CA GLN A 62 4.27 -6.76 13.38
C GLN A 62 4.18 -7.63 12.11
N LEU A 63 3.82 -7.02 10.97
CA LEU A 63 3.89 -7.66 9.65
C LEU A 63 5.33 -7.58 9.14
N MET A 64 6.05 -8.70 9.12
CA MET A 64 7.48 -8.77 8.84
C MET A 64 7.85 -10.02 8.02
N GLY A 65 9.11 -10.09 7.57
CA GLY A 65 9.65 -11.27 6.89
C GLY A 65 9.03 -11.50 5.52
N VAL A 66 8.61 -12.74 5.25
CA VAL A 66 8.09 -13.16 3.93
C VAL A 66 6.83 -12.39 3.57
N GLU A 67 5.89 -12.23 4.51
CA GLU A 67 4.61 -11.57 4.27
C GLU A 67 4.80 -10.09 3.84
N LEU A 68 5.65 -9.35 4.55
CA LEU A 68 5.99 -7.97 4.15
C LEU A 68 6.70 -7.93 2.80
N THR A 69 7.60 -8.88 2.54
CA THR A 69 8.34 -8.97 1.28
C THR A 69 7.41 -9.17 0.09
N GLU A 70 6.39 -10.02 0.22
CA GLU A 70 5.36 -10.22 -0.80
C GLU A 70 4.59 -8.94 -1.10
N LYS A 71 4.18 -8.18 -0.06
CA LYS A 71 3.48 -6.90 -0.25
C LYS A 71 4.36 -5.87 -0.95
N ILE A 72 5.63 -5.74 -0.56
CA ILE A 72 6.59 -4.82 -1.23
C ILE A 72 6.78 -5.21 -2.71
N ASN A 73 6.96 -6.49 -2.99
CA ASN A 73 7.12 -6.99 -4.35
C ASN A 73 5.87 -6.76 -5.21
N PHE A 74 4.68 -6.86 -4.61
CA PHE A 74 3.44 -6.46 -5.27
C PHE A 74 3.50 -5.01 -5.73
N PHE A 75 3.83 -4.04 -4.87
CA PHE A 75 3.92 -2.62 -5.29
C PHE A 75 5.01 -2.38 -6.33
N ARG A 76 6.18 -3.00 -6.19
CA ARG A 76 7.25 -2.93 -7.19
C ARG A 76 6.81 -3.50 -8.55
N SER A 77 5.92 -4.49 -8.56
CA SER A 77 5.37 -5.05 -9.80
C SER A 77 4.37 -4.11 -10.49
N LEU A 78 3.66 -3.27 -9.74
CA LEU A 78 2.72 -2.28 -10.31
C LEU A 78 3.44 -1.15 -11.05
N ARG A 79 4.71 -0.90 -10.73
CA ARG A 79 5.57 0.10 -11.38
C ARG A 79 6.06 -0.30 -12.77
N LYS A 80 5.99 -1.58 -13.13
CA LYS A 80 6.33 -2.08 -14.46
C LYS A 80 5.22 -1.80 -15.46
#